data_AF-A0A259M818-F1
#
_entry.id   AF-A0A259M818-F1
#
_cell.length_a   1.000
_cell.length_b   1.000
_cell.length_c   1.000
_cell.angle_alpha   90.00
_cell.angle_beta   90.00
_cell.angle_gamma   90.00
#
_symmetry.space_group_name_H-M   'P 1'
#
loop_
_entity.id
_entity.type
_entity.pdbx_description
1 polymer ?
#
loop_
_entity_poly.entity_id
_entity_poly.type
_entity_poly.pdbx_seq_one_letter_code
_entity_poly.pdbx_strand_id
1 'polypeptide(L)' 'MSQFVINMLFVGASFALYIGIAIWARAGSTKEFYVAGGGVHPVTNGMATAADWMSAASFISMAGLIAAGGYANSTFLMG' A
#
# COMPACT_ATOMS: atom_id res chain seq x y z
N MET A 1 4.56 26.45 -9.32
CA MET A 1 3.34 25.79 -8.77
C MET A 1 3.43 25.84 -7.25
N SER A 2 2.33 26.03 -6.53
CA SER A 2 2.36 26.05 -5.06
C SER A 2 2.45 24.63 -4.49
N GLN A 3 2.97 24.50 -3.27
CA GLN A 3 3.04 23.23 -2.54
C GLN A 3 1.66 22.57 -2.42
N PHE A 4 0.62 23.37 -2.19
CA PHE A 4 -0.76 22.89 -2.16
C PHE A 4 -1.17 22.20 -3.48
N VAL A 5 -0.86 22.82 -4.63
CA VAL A 5 -1.18 22.24 -5.94
C VAL A 5 -0.40 20.96 -6.19
N ILE A 6 0.89 20.92 -5.83
CA ILE A 6 1.72 19.72 -5.97
C ILE A 6 1.15 18.57 -5.13
N ASN A 7 0.79 18.83 -3.86
CA ASN A 7 0.18 17.83 -2.98
C ASN A 7 -1.12 17.28 -3.57
N MET A 8 -1.99 18.17 -4.06
CA MET A 8 -3.27 17.78 -4.65
C MET A 8 -3.08 16.90 -5.90
N LEU A 9 -2.07 17.19 -6.73
CA LEU A 9 -1.75 16.38 -7.89
C LEU A 9 -1.26 14.99 -7.49
N PHE A 10 -0.33 14.88 -6.53
CA PHE A 10 0.18 13.58 -6.09
C PHE A 10 -0.92 12.71 -5.47
N VAL A 11 -1.70 13.29 -4.56
CA VAL A 11 -2.81 12.58 -3.92
C VAL A 11 -3.87 12.21 -4.95
N GLY A 12 -4.34 13.18 -5.75
CA GLY A 12 -5.36 12.93 -6.76
C GLY A 12 -4.92 11.88 -7.80
N ALA A 13 -3.67 11.94 -8.26
CA ALA A 13 -3.12 10.99 -9.20
C ALA A 13 -2.99 9.58 -8.60
N SER A 14 -2.59 9.45 -7.33
CA SER A 14 -2.51 8.12 -6.69
C SER A 14 -3.90 7.48 -6.59
N PHE A 15 -4.92 8.23 -6.16
CA PHE A 15 -6.30 7.73 -6.13
C PHE A 15 -6.79 7.34 -7.53
N ALA A 16 -6.59 8.19 -8.53
CA ALA A 16 -7.01 7.93 -9.90
C ALA A 16 -6.34 6.66 -10.46
N LEU A 17 -5.04 6.46 -10.19
CA LEU A 17 -4.30 5.27 -10.60
C LEU A 17 -4.90 4.01 -9.97
N TYR A 18 -5.08 3.97 -8.64
CA TYR A 18 -5.61 2.79 -7.96
C TYR A 18 -7.07 2.48 -8.37
N ILE A 19 -7.91 3.49 -8.56
CA ILE A 19 -9.27 3.31 -9.10
C ILE A 19 -9.21 2.75 -10.52
N GLY A 20 -8.32 3.28 -11.37
CA GLY A 20 -8.10 2.76 -12.72
C GLY A 20 -7.70 1.28 -12.73
N ILE A 21 -6.77 0.90 -11.86
CA ILE A 21 -6.36 -0.51 -11.68
C ILE A 21 -7.53 -1.37 -11.20
N ALA A 22 -8.32 -0.89 -10.23
CA ALA A 22 -9.47 -1.63 -9.70
C ALA A 22 -10.57 -1.87 -10.76
N ILE A 23 -10.78 -0.92 -11.66
CA ILE A 23 -11.72 -1.07 -12.78
C ILE A 23 -11.15 -2.06 -13.81
N TRP A 24 -9.86 -1.94 -14.15
CA TRP A 24 -9.21 -2.80 -15.14
C TRP A 24 -9.12 -4.27 -14.68
N ALA A 25 -8.83 -4.50 -13.40
CA ALA A 25 -8.66 -5.82 -12.80
C ALA A 25 -9.94 -6.37 -12.15
N ARG A 26 -11.13 -5.90 -12.55
CA ARG A 26 -12.40 -6.32 -11.95
C ARG A 26 -12.62 -7.83 -12.13
N ALA A 27 -12.81 -8.55 -11.02
CA ALA A 27 -13.09 -9.98 -11.03
C ALA A 27 -14.46 -10.31 -11.68
N GLY A 28 -14.49 -11.35 -12.52
CA GLY A 28 -15.71 -11.85 -13.19
C GLY A 28 -16.37 -13.01 -12.46
N SER A 29 -15.70 -13.64 -11.50
CA SER A 29 -16.22 -14.77 -10.71
C SER A 29 -15.76 -14.75 -9.26
N THR A 30 -16.44 -15.54 -8.41
CA THR A 30 -16.05 -15.71 -7.00
C THR A 30 -14.66 -16.33 -6.83
N LYS A 31 -14.28 -17.26 -7.73
CA LYS A 31 -12.95 -17.89 -7.72
C LYS A 31 -11.85 -16.86 -8.01
N GLU A 32 -12.07 -15.97 -8.96
CA GLU A 32 -11.14 -14.87 -9.25
C GLU A 32 -11.09 -13.87 -8.09
N PHE A 33 -12.23 -13.57 -7.47
CA PHE A 33 -12.29 -12.62 -6.36
C PHE A 33 -11.56 -13.11 -5.10
N TYR A 34 -11.72 -14.37 -4.72
CA TYR A 34 -11.15 -14.89 -3.45
C TYR A 34 -9.74 -15.45 -3.57
N VAL A 35 -9.38 -16.06 -4.70
CA VAL A 35 -8.09 -16.75 -4.84
C VAL A 35 -7.32 -16.34 -6.10
N ALA A 36 -7.77 -15.30 -6.81
CA ALA A 36 -7.15 -14.84 -8.06
C ALA A 36 -6.94 -15.99 -9.07
N GLY A 37 -7.89 -16.93 -9.13
CA GLY A 37 -7.81 -18.12 -9.98
C GLY A 37 -6.78 -19.17 -9.56
N GLY A 38 -5.99 -18.93 -8.50
CA GLY A 38 -4.90 -19.79 -8.02
C GLY A 38 -3.60 -19.67 -8.82
N GLY A 39 -3.48 -18.67 -9.69
CA GLY A 39 -2.37 -18.54 -10.65
C GLY A 39 -1.31 -17.48 -10.31
N VAL A 40 -1.40 -16.81 -9.16
CA VAL A 40 -0.47 -15.72 -8.81
C VAL A 40 0.88 -16.29 -8.39
N HIS A 41 1.96 -15.81 -9.01
CA HIS A 41 3.32 -16.25 -8.69
C HIS A 41 3.65 -15.95 -7.21
N PRO A 42 4.31 -16.88 -6.48
CA PRO A 42 4.55 -16.72 -5.03
C PRO A 42 5.27 -15.43 -4.64
N VAL A 43 6.22 -14.97 -5.46
CA VAL A 43 6.93 -13.70 -5.20
C VAL A 43 5.98 -12.50 -5.29
N THR A 44 5.10 -12.47 -6.29
CA THR A 44 4.10 -11.39 -6.44
C THR A 44 3.10 -11.42 -5.30
N ASN A 45 2.66 -12.61 -4.89
CA ASN A 45 1.77 -12.77 -3.74
C ASN A 45 2.45 -12.30 -2.44
N GLY A 46 3.72 -12.65 -2.23
CA GLY A 46 4.51 -12.20 -1.09
C GLY A 46 4.69 -10.67 -1.07
N MET A 47 4.93 -10.05 -2.22
CA MET A 47 4.97 -8.59 -2.35
C MET A 47 3.62 -7.93 -2.01
N ALA A 48 2.51 -8.53 -2.47
CA ALA A 48 1.17 -8.04 -2.12
C ALA A 48 0.90 -8.12 -0.61
N THR A 49 1.23 -9.24 0.03
CA THR A 49 1.11 -9.41 1.49
C THR A 49 1.98 -8.39 2.25
N ALA A 50 3.22 -8.15 1.81
CA ALA A 50 4.10 -7.16 2.42
C ALA A 50 3.55 -5.73 2.28
N ALA A 51 2.94 -5.41 1.14
CA ALA A 51 2.28 -4.12 0.94
C ALA A 51 1.03 -3.96 1.82
N ASP A 52 0.21 -5.01 1.92
CA ASP A 52 -1.02 -5.01 2.72
C ASP A 52 -0.74 -4.97 4.23
N TRP A 53 0.43 -5.43 4.67
CA TRP A 53 0.85 -5.34 6.08
C TRP A 53 0.99 -3.88 6.56
N MET A 54 1.37 -2.96 5.67
CA MET A 54 1.64 -1.56 6.04
C MET A 54 0.42 -0.65 5.83
N SER A 55 -0.28 -0.33 6.92
CA SER A 55 -1.31 0.72 6.91
C SER A 55 -0.70 2.12 7.02
N ALA A 56 -1.43 3.15 6.59
CA ALA A 56 -1.03 4.56 6.78
C ALA A 56 -0.86 4.93 8.26
N ALA A 57 -1.72 4.40 9.14
CA ALA A 57 -1.61 4.62 10.58
C ALA A 57 -0.34 3.97 11.14
N SER A 58 -0.04 2.74 10.73
CA SER A 58 1.18 2.02 11.10
C SER A 58 2.42 2.81 10.65
N PHE A 59 2.42 3.30 9.42
CA PHE A 59 3.54 4.09 8.88
C PHE A 59 3.77 5.39 9.66
N ILE A 60 2.72 6.18 9.89
CA ILE A 60 2.83 7.46 10.62
C ILE A 60 3.24 7.22 12.07
N SER A 61 2.66 6.23 12.73
CA SER A 61 3.00 5.87 14.11
C SER A 61 4.48 5.50 14.23
N MET A 62 4.99 4.71 13.29
CA MET A 62 6.39 4.29 13.25
C MET A 62 7.34 5.44 12.96
N ALA A 63 7.01 6.30 12.00
CA ALA A 63 7.77 7.51 11.74
C ALA A 63 7.83 8.41 12.99
N GLY A 64 6.71 8.53 13.72
CA GLY A 64 6.64 9.24 14.99
C GLY A 64 7.51 8.62 16.09
N LEU A 65 7.47 7.30 16.26
CA LEU A 65 8.31 6.58 17.21
C LEU A 65 9.80 6.77 16.91
N ILE A 66 10.21 6.68 15.65
CA ILE A 66 11.61 6.87 15.25
C ILE A 66 12.02 8.33 15.45
N ALA A 67 11.16 9.29 15.10
CA ALA A 67 11.44 10.71 15.31
C ALA A 67 11.64 11.04 16.80
N ALA A 68 10.92 10.37 17.70
CA ALA A 68 10.99 10.61 19.15
C ALA A 68 12.05 9.78 19.88
N GLY A 69 12.28 8.53 19.48
CA GLY A 69 13.15 7.57 20.21
C GLY A 69 14.32 6.98 19.40
N GLY A 70 14.54 7.46 18.18
CA GLY A 70 15.72 7.14 17.38
C GLY A 70 15.75 5.72 16.80
N TYR A 71 16.95 5.28 16.39
CA TYR A 71 17.17 4.06 15.63
C TYR A 71 16.71 2.77 16.34
N ALA A 72 16.71 2.75 17.68
CA ALA A 72 16.26 1.57 18.44
C ALA A 72 14.80 1.20 18.14
N ASN A 73 13.96 2.17 17.81
CA ASN A 73 12.56 1.94 17.43
C ASN A 73 12.39 1.34 16.02
N SER A 74 13.47 1.19 15.25
CA SER A 74 13.43 0.54 13.94
C SER A 74 13.14 -0.96 14.01
N THR A 75 13.29 -1.61 15.17
CA THR A 75 12.98 -3.04 15.33
C THR A 75 11.51 -3.36 15.07
N PHE A 76 10.61 -2.39 15.31
CA PHE A 76 9.19 -2.55 15.03
C PHE A 76 8.89 -2.58 13.51
N LEU A 77 9.87 -2.26 12.64
CA LEU A 77 9.71 -2.26 11.18
C LEU A 77 9.73 -3.68 10.59
N MET A 78 10.35 -4.64 11.29
CA MET A 78 10.51 -6.03 10.83
C MET A 78 9.40 -6.96 11.34
N GLY A 79 8.20 -6.42 11.57
CA GLY A 79 7.02 -7.22 11.88
C GLY A 79 6.34 -7.79 10.63
#